data_AF-A0A7C2SLZ4-F1
#
_entry.id   AF-A0A7C2SLZ4-F1
#
_cell.length_a   1.000
_cell.length_b   1.000
_cell.length_c   1.000
_cell.angle_alpha   90.00
_cell.angle_beta   90.00
_cell.angle_gamma   90.00
#
_symmetry.space_group_name_H-M   'P 1'
#
loop_
_entity.id
_entity.type
_entity.pdbx_description
1 polymer ?
#
loop_
_entity_poly.entity_id
_entity_poly.type
_entity_poly.pdbx_seq_one_letter_code
_entity_poly.pdbx_strand_id
1 'polypeptide(L)'
;MLTLVVFIVVLALVFDFLNGMNDAANSVATVVATGVLPPRLAVLWAAFFNFVAAFGFEVKVAGTVGKGIVHPSVVDPFVVLAALL
;
A
#
# COMPACT_ATOMS: atom_id res chain seq x y z
N MET A 1 4.29 18.73 16.67
CA MET A 1 4.38 17.29 16.37
C MET A 1 3.12 16.72 15.76
N LEU A 2 1.93 16.92 16.33
CA LEU A 2 0.68 16.39 15.75
C LEU A 2 0.46 16.83 14.28
N THR A 3 0.68 18.10 13.96
CA THR A 3 0.57 18.63 12.59
C THR A 3 1.49 17.91 11.60
N LEU A 4 2.73 17.60 12.00
CA LEU A 4 3.68 16.87 11.18
C LEU A 4 3.22 15.43 10.95
N VAL A 5 2.73 14.76 12.00
CA VAL A 5 2.20 13.39 11.88
C VAL A 5 0.99 13.35 10.95
N VAL A 6 0.05 14.29 11.09
CA VAL A 6 -1.11 14.39 10.19
C VAL A 6 -0.67 14.59 8.75
N PHE A 7 0.33 15.46 8.51
CA PHE A 7 0.90 15.66 7.18
C PHE A 7 1.52 14.38 6.62
N ILE A 8 2.32 13.67 7.41
CA ILE A 8 2.92 12.38 7.03
C ILE A 8 1.85 11.35 6.68
N VAL A 9 0.76 11.25 7.46
CA VAL A 9 -0.35 10.33 7.16
C VAL A 9 -1.00 10.68 5.83
N VAL A 10 -1.26 11.97 5.56
CA VAL A 10 -1.80 12.39 4.26
C VAL A 10 -0.85 12.00 3.12
N LEU A 11 0.45 12.23 3.29
CA LEU A 11 1.45 11.91 2.28
C LEU A 11 1.58 10.39 2.05
N ALA A 12 1.52 9.60 3.13
CA ALA A 12 1.49 8.14 3.07
C ALA A 12 0.26 7.62 2.32
N LEU A 13 -0.93 8.20 2.54
CA LEU A 13 -2.15 7.84 1.80
C LEU A 13 -2.04 8.16 0.31
N VAL A 14 -1.40 9.29 -0.06
CA VAL A 14 -1.16 9.63 -1.46
C VAL A 14 -0.16 8.66 -2.10
N PHE A 15 0.94 8.35 -1.41
CA PHE A 15 1.94 7.38 -1.86
C PHE A 15 1.33 5.99 -2.05
N ASP A 16 0.54 5.52 -1.08
CA ASP A 16 -0.14 4.22 -1.13
C ASP A 16 -1.16 4.15 -2.27
N PHE A 17 -1.91 5.23 -2.53
CA PHE A 17 -2.80 5.31 -3.68
C PHE A 17 -2.06 5.17 -5.02
N LEU A 18 -0.95 5.88 -5.19
CA LEU A 18 -0.14 5.82 -6.40
C LEU A 18 0.48 4.43 -6.61
N ASN A 19 1.00 3.81 -5.54
CA ASN A 19 1.52 2.44 -5.61
C ASN A 19 0.41 1.43 -5.90
N GLY A 20 -0.75 1.59 -5.27
CA GLY A 20 -1.93 0.75 -5.49
C GLY A 20 -2.39 0.76 -6.95
N MET A 21 -2.23 1.86 -7.69
CA MET A 21 -2.51 1.90 -9.13
C MET A 21 -1.56 1.01 -9.95
N ASN A 22 -0.27 1.02 -9.63
CA ASN A 22 0.72 0.17 -10.29
C ASN A 22 0.50 -1.31 -9.95
N ASP A 23 0.22 -1.61 -8.68
CA ASP A 23 0.00 -2.99 -8.22
C ASP A 23 -1.33 -3.56 -8.71
N ALA A 24 -2.36 -2.72 -8.85
CA ALA A 24 -3.62 -3.10 -9.49
C ALA A 24 -3.37 -3.55 -10.93
N ALA A 25 -2.53 -2.85 -11.69
CA ALA A 25 -2.18 -3.25 -13.06
C ALA A 25 -1.52 -4.63 -13.11
N ASN A 26 -0.58 -4.90 -12.19
CA ASN A 26 0.07 -6.21 -12.06
C ASN A 26 -0.93 -7.33 -11.72
N SER A 27 -1.91 -7.04 -10.88
CA SER A 27 -2.92 -8.01 -10.41
C SER A 27 -3.98 -8.34 -11.46
N VAL A 28 -4.29 -7.41 -12.38
CA VAL A 28 -5.35 -7.58 -13.39
C VAL A 28 -4.85 -7.95 -14.78
N ALA A 29 -3.56 -7.73 -15.07
CA ALA A 29 -3.00 -7.90 -16.41
C ALA A 29 -3.29 -9.28 -17.03
N THR A 30 -3.15 -10.36 -16.26
CA THR A 30 -3.36 -11.73 -16.74
C THR A 30 -4.83 -12.00 -17.07
N VAL A 31 -5.75 -11.64 -16.17
CA VAL A 31 -7.20 -11.88 -16.32
C VAL A 31 -7.79 -11.04 -17.46
N VAL A 32 -7.27 -9.81 -17.64
CA VAL A 32 -7.67 -8.93 -18.74
C VAL A 32 -7.09 -9.41 -20.07
N ALA A 33 -5.80 -9.78 -20.12
CA ALA A 33 -5.14 -10.24 -21.35
C ALA A 33 -5.71 -11.58 -21.86
N THR A 34 -6.13 -12.47 -20.96
CA THR A 34 -6.79 -13.74 -21.30
C THR A 34 -8.27 -13.58 -21.65
N GLY A 35 -8.86 -12.40 -21.46
CA GLY A 35 -10.27 -12.14 -21.74
C GLY A 35 -11.25 -12.77 -20.74
N VAL A 36 -10.78 -13.21 -19.58
CA VAL A 36 -11.63 -13.84 -18.55
C VAL A 36 -12.57 -12.82 -17.91
N LEU A 37 -12.09 -11.59 -17.67
CA LEU A 37 -12.91 -10.48 -17.18
C LEU A 37 -12.70 -9.21 -18.03
N PRO A 38 -13.75 -8.39 -18.22
CA PRO A 38 -13.59 -7.06 -18.80
C PRO A 38 -12.77 -6.15 -17.86
N PRO A 39 -11.99 -5.19 -18.38
CA PRO A 39 -11.07 -4.37 -17.58
C PRO A 39 -11.68 -3.72 -16.35
N ARG A 40 -12.90 -3.18 -16.48
CA ARG A 40 -13.61 -2.54 -15.36
C ARG A 40 -13.91 -3.51 -14.21
N LEU A 41 -14.33 -4.73 -14.55
CA LEU A 41 -14.67 -5.74 -13.54
C LEU A 41 -13.40 -6.32 -12.92
N ALA A 42 -12.32 -6.46 -13.69
CA ALA A 42 -11.01 -6.87 -13.16
C ALA A 42 -10.46 -5.87 -12.13
N VAL A 43 -10.59 -4.56 -12.37
CA VAL A 43 -10.18 -3.52 -11.40
C VAL A 43 -11.05 -3.57 -10.14
N LEU A 44 -12.38 -3.71 -10.28
CA LEU A 44 -13.26 -3.88 -9.12
C LEU A 44 -12.93 -5.14 -8.31
N TRP A 45 -12.58 -6.22 -8.99
CA TRP A 45 -12.14 -7.47 -8.38
C TRP A 45 -10.86 -7.28 -7.58
N ALA A 46 -9.84 -6.65 -8.18
CA ALA A 46 -8.58 -6.35 -7.51
C ALA A 46 -8.78 -5.42 -6.30
N ALA A 47 -9.61 -4.38 -6.43
CA ALA A 47 -9.92 -3.47 -5.34
C ALA A 47 -10.61 -4.17 -4.16
N PHE A 48 -11.60 -5.04 -4.45
CA PHE A 48 -12.30 -5.80 -3.42
C PHE A 48 -11.34 -6.71 -2.64
N PHE A 49 -10.53 -7.52 -3.32
CA PHE A 49 -9.62 -8.43 -2.65
C PHE A 49 -8.48 -7.71 -1.93
N ASN A 50 -7.95 -6.59 -2.46
CA ASN A 50 -6.97 -5.78 -1.74
C ASN A 50 -7.56 -5.19 -0.45
N PHE A 51 -8.79 -4.68 -0.50
CA PHE A 51 -9.47 -4.18 0.68
C PHE A 51 -9.69 -5.29 1.71
N VAL A 52 -10.22 -6.46 1.29
CA VAL A 52 -10.38 -7.61 2.19
C VAL A 52 -9.04 -8.08 2.75
N ALA A 53 -7.97 -8.08 1.97
CA ALA A 53 -6.64 -8.46 2.43
C ALA A 53 -6.13 -7.54 3.54
N ALA A 54 -6.31 -6.22 3.38
CA ALA A 54 -5.84 -5.21 4.33
C ALA A 54 -6.47 -5.34 5.74
N PHE A 55 -7.73 -5.80 5.84
CA PHE A 55 -8.45 -5.89 7.11
C PHE A 55 -8.70 -7.33 7.59
N GLY A 56 -8.72 -8.30 6.68
CA GLY A 56 -9.02 -9.70 6.97
C GLY A 56 -7.79 -10.55 7.30
N PHE A 57 -6.57 -10.05 7.04
CA PHE A 57 -5.33 -10.78 7.26
C PHE A 57 -4.34 -9.98 8.10
N GLU A 58 -3.45 -10.69 8.80
CA GLU A 58 -2.37 -10.05 9.56
C GLU A 58 -1.35 -9.39 8.63
N VAL A 59 -0.99 -8.13 8.94
CA VAL A 59 0.03 -7.33 8.24
C VAL A 59 1.45 -7.74 8.61
N LYS A 60 1.80 -9.01 8.41
CA LYS A 60 3.11 -9.58 8.77
C LYS A 60 4.27 -8.88 8.08
N VAL A 61 4.10 -8.51 6.81
CA VAL A 61 5.15 -7.79 6.04
C VAL A 61 5.46 -6.44 6.70
N ALA A 62 4.44 -5.66 7.06
CA ALA A 62 4.64 -4.37 7.74
C ALA A 62 5.38 -4.55 9.08
N GLY A 63 5.04 -5.59 9.84
CA GLY A 63 5.75 -5.94 11.09
C GLY A 63 7.23 -6.29 10.86
N THR A 64 7.53 -7.10 9.85
CA THR A 64 8.90 -7.47 9.49
C THR A 64 9.69 -6.26 8.98
N VAL A 65 9.11 -5.40 8.15
CA VAL A 65 9.79 -4.19 7.66
C VAL A 65 10.04 -3.21 8.80
N GLY A 66 9.04 -2.97 9.65
CA GLY A 66 9.11 -1.97 10.73
C GLY A 66 9.98 -2.36 11.92
N LYS A 67 10.26 -3.66 12.15
CA LYS A 67 11.05 -4.14 13.30
C LYS A 67 12.20 -5.08 12.95
N GLY A 68 12.11 -5.76 11.81
CA GLY A 68 13.09 -6.76 11.37
C GLY A 68 14.15 -6.22 10.41
N ILE A 69 13.91 -5.07 9.77
CA ILE A 69 14.85 -4.45 8.82
C ILE A 69 15.43 -3.16 9.38
N VAL A 70 14.58 -2.29 9.94
CA VAL A 70 15.01 -0.99 10.49
C VAL A 70 15.09 -1.08 12.02
N HIS A 71 16.17 -0.54 12.61
CA HIS A 71 16.27 -0.44 14.06
C HIS A 71 15.25 0.59 14.61
N PRO A 72 14.33 0.21 15.50
CA PRO A 72 13.27 1.13 15.96
C PRO A 72 13.78 2.39 16.66
N SER A 73 15.00 2.34 17.20
CA SER A 73 15.64 3.47 17.89
C SER A 73 15.99 4.64 16.97
N VAL A 74 16.07 4.42 15.65
CA VAL A 74 16.37 5.47 14.67
C VAL A 74 15.14 5.92 13.89
N VAL A 75 13.95 5.35 14.16
CA VAL A 75 12.73 5.70 13.44
C VAL A 75 12.03 6.86 14.14
N ASP A 76 12.22 8.06 13.60
CA ASP A 76 11.49 9.26 13.99
C ASP A 76 10.59 9.77 12.83
N PRO A 77 9.67 10.72 13.07
CA PRO A 77 8.78 11.24 12.04
C PRO A 77 9.51 11.83 10.81
N PHE A 78 10.72 12.37 10.97
CA PHE A 78 11.49 12.90 9.84
C PHE A 78 12.06 11.78 8.97
N VAL A 79 12.48 10.67 9.57
CA VAL A 79 12.91 9.46 8.84
C VAL A 79 11.73 8.88 8.04
N VAL A 80 10.53 8.82 8.64
CA VAL A 80 9.33 8.35 7.93
C VAL A 80 8.98 9.29 6.77
N LEU A 81 9.05 10.61 6.99
CA LEU A 81 8.81 11.59 5.93
C LEU A 81 9.83 11.44 4.79
N ALA A 82 11.12 11.29 5.10
CA ALA A 82 12.18 11.09 4.11
C ALA A 82 12.03 9.79 3.31
N ALA A 83 11.42 8.76 3.90
CA ALA A 83 11.14 7.50 3.20
C ALA A 83 9.93 7.57 2.25
N LEU A 84 9.02 8.53 2.47
CA LEU A 84 7.80 8.71 1.67
C LEU A 84 7.97 9.69 0.50
N LEU A 85 9.00 10.55 0.53
CA LEU A 85 9.35 11.51 -0.52
C LEU A 85 10.33 10.91 -1.53
#